data_AF-A0A382TUI4-F1
#
_entry.id   AF-A0A382TUI4-F1
#
_cell.length_a   1.000
_cell.length_b   1.000
_cell.length_c   1.000
_cell.angle_alpha   90.00
_cell.angle_beta   90.00
_cell.angle_gamma   90.00
#
_symmetry.space_group_name_H-M   'P 1'
#
loop_
_entity.id
_entity.type
_entity.pdbx_description
1 polymer ?
#
loop_
_entity_poly.entity_id
_entity_poly.type
_entity_poly.pdbx_seq_one_letter_code
_entity_poly.pdbx_strand_id
1 'polypeptide(L)'
;LVSTSLIASDKLNTNTYYFFIKHFLFICLGIFILIGFSLLSQKKLFKISKILFIVFLIFLILVPFIGTEVKGSKRWIDLMFSLRFQPIEILKPFFIIMIASLL
;
A
#
# COMPACT_ATOMS: atom_id res chain seq x y z
N LEU A 1 9.52 -0.58 -30.52
CA LEU A 1 9.16 0.02 -29.22
C LEU A 1 7.92 -0.68 -28.68
N VAL A 2 8.08 -1.90 -28.15
CA VAL A 2 6.96 -2.62 -27.55
C VAL A 2 7.19 -2.59 -26.04
N SER A 3 6.28 -1.95 -25.32
CA SER A 3 6.32 -1.86 -23.86
C SER A 3 6.37 -3.27 -23.27
N THR A 4 7.28 -3.49 -22.32
CA THR A 4 7.56 -4.79 -21.70
C THR A 4 6.31 -5.44 -21.06
N SER A 5 5.28 -4.64 -20.76
CA SER A 5 3.96 -5.11 -20.32
C SER A 5 3.20 -5.91 -21.38
N LEU A 6 3.31 -5.56 -22.67
CA LEU A 6 2.66 -6.29 -23.77
C LEU A 6 3.32 -7.64 -24.00
N ILE A 7 4.66 -7.68 -23.98
CA ILE A 7 5.45 -8.91 -24.21
C ILE A 7 5.27 -9.92 -23.05
N ALA A 8 5.09 -9.42 -21.82
CA ALA A 8 4.81 -10.26 -20.66
C ALA A 8 3.36 -10.81 -20.66
N SER A 9 2.38 -10.03 -21.12
CA SER A 9 0.99 -10.50 -21.29
C SER A 9 0.86 -11.57 -22.38
N ASP A 10 1.58 -11.40 -23.50
CA ASP A 10 1.50 -12.31 -24.65
C ASP A 10 2.08 -13.70 -24.34
N LYS A 11 3.06 -13.79 -23.43
CA LYS A 11 3.64 -15.06 -22.96
C LYS A 11 2.81 -15.81 -21.92
N LEU A 12 1.80 -15.18 -21.29
CA LEU A 12 1.04 -15.75 -20.16
C LEU A 12 -0.41 -16.12 -20.50
N ASN A 13 -0.88 -15.94 -21.73
CA ASN A 13 -2.25 -16.32 -22.17
C ASN A 13 -3.38 -15.73 -21.29
N THR A 14 -3.13 -14.61 -20.61
CA THR A 14 -4.11 -13.90 -19.79
C THR A 14 -4.28 -12.49 -20.31
N ASN A 15 -5.54 -12.08 -20.52
CA ASN A 15 -6.01 -10.77 -21.02
C ASN A 15 -4.96 -9.66 -20.93
N THR A 16 -4.55 -9.12 -22.08
CA THR A 16 -3.55 -8.04 -22.28
C THR A 16 -3.70 -6.85 -21.32
N TYR A 17 -4.92 -6.64 -20.81
CA TYR A 17 -5.29 -5.57 -19.88
C TYR A 17 -5.13 -5.89 -18.38
N TYR A 18 -4.72 -7.09 -17.97
CA TYR A 18 -4.67 -7.47 -16.55
C TYR A 18 -3.83 -6.50 -15.69
N PHE A 19 -2.61 -6.18 -16.13
CA PHE A 19 -1.76 -5.21 -15.43
C PHE A 19 -2.36 -3.81 -15.44
N PHE A 20 -2.93 -3.39 -16.57
CA PHE A 20 -3.55 -2.08 -16.71
C PHE A 20 -4.75 -1.91 -15.77
N ILE A 21 -5.67 -2.88 -15.75
CA ILE A 21 -6.85 -2.88 -14.88
C ILE A 21 -6.42 -2.88 -13.41
N LYS A 22 -5.38 -3.64 -13.05
CA LYS A 22 -4.85 -3.66 -11.68
C LYS A 22 -4.29 -2.29 -11.26
N HIS A 23 -3.48 -1.65 -12.12
CA HIS A 23 -2.98 -0.30 -11.86
C HIS A 23 -4.10 0.73 -11.77
N PHE A 24 -5.09 0.65 -12.66
CA PHE A 24 -6.25 1.53 -12.65
C PHE A 24 -7.05 1.41 -11.34
N LEU A 25 -7.27 0.19 -10.86
CA LEU A 25 -7.96 -0.06 -9.59
C LEU A 25 -7.21 0.55 -8.40
N PHE A 26 -5.88 0.46 -8.37
CA PHE A 26 -5.06 1.11 -7.33
C PHE A 26 -5.13 2.64 -7.38
N ILE A 27 -5.15 3.23 -8.57
CA ILE A 27 -5.28 4.68 -8.74
C ILE A 27 -6.65 5.15 -8.24
N CYS A 28 -7.72 4.44 -8.62
CA CYS A 28 -9.07 4.73 -8.12
C CYS A 28 -9.14 4.62 -6.59
N LEU A 29 -8.55 3.58 -6.01
CA LEU A 29 -8.48 3.41 -4.56
C LEU A 29 -7.72 4.57 -3.90
N GLY A 30 -6.59 4.98 -4.46
CA GLY A 30 -5.79 6.11 -3.98
C GLY A 30 -6.55 7.44 -4.02
N ILE A 31 -7.27 7.72 -5.11
CA ILE A 31 -8.14 8.90 -5.23
C ILE A 31 -9.22 8.89 -4.15
N PHE A 32 -9.83 7.73 -3.89
CA PHE A 32 -10.90 7.59 -2.90
C PHE A 32 -10.38 7.87 -1.48
N ILE A 33 -9.22 7.30 -1.13
CA ILE A 33 -8.54 7.60 0.13
C ILE A 33 -8.22 9.09 0.24
N LEU A 34 -7.69 9.72 -0.83
CA LEU A 34 -7.31 11.13 -0.82
C LEU A 34 -8.50 12.05 -0.55
N ILE A 35 -9.63 11.82 -1.23
CA ILE A 35 -10.87 12.57 -1.02
C ILE A 35 -11.38 12.36 0.41
N GLY A 36 -11.33 11.12 0.91
CA GLY A 36 -11.70 10.80 2.29
C GLY A 36 -10.87 11.56 3.33
N PHE A 37 -9.55 11.65 3.13
CA PHE A 37 -8.68 12.43 4.01
C PHE A 37 -8.88 13.95 3.86
N SER A 38 -9.18 14.44 2.66
CA SER A 38 -9.45 15.86 2.40
C SER A 38 -10.67 16.39 3.17
N LEU A 39 -11.68 15.53 3.42
CA LEU A 39 -12.88 15.86 4.17
C LEU A 39 -12.67 15.87 5.70
N LEU A 40 -11.54 15.37 6.20
CA LEU A 40 -11.27 15.29 7.64
C LEU A 40 -10.74 16.61 8.18
N SER A 41 -11.31 17.06 9.31
CA SER A 41 -10.78 18.22 10.02
C SER A 41 -9.43 17.91 10.68
N GLN A 42 -8.55 18.92 10.76
CA GLN A 42 -7.18 18.78 11.24
C GLN A 42 -7.07 18.09 12.62
N LYS A 43 -7.96 18.43 13.57
CA LYS A 43 -7.99 17.80 14.90
C LYS A 43 -8.30 16.30 14.85
N LYS A 44 -9.22 15.88 13.96
CA LYS A 44 -9.53 14.46 13.77
C LYS A 44 -8.39 13.75 13.05
N LEU A 45 -7.75 14.41 12.09
CA LEU A 45 -6.63 13.87 11.34
C LEU A 45 -5.44 13.51 12.24
N PHE A 46 -5.12 14.33 13.24
CA PHE A 46 -4.08 14.00 14.23
C PHE A 46 -4.44 12.79 15.10
N LYS A 47 -5.67 12.72 15.60
CA LYS A 47 -6.13 11.58 16.42
C LYS A 47 -6.12 10.28 15.61
N ILE A 48 -6.61 10.33 14.37
CA ILE A 48 -6.62 9.21 13.41
C ILE A 48 -5.18 8.80 13.07
N SER A 49 -4.29 9.76 12.78
CA SER A 49 -2.90 9.45 12.43
C SER A 49 -2.16 8.76 13.57
N LYS A 50 -2.43 9.15 14.83
CA LYS A 50 -1.82 8.50 16.00
C LYS A 50 -2.27 7.05 16.16
N ILE A 51 -3.57 6.76 15.99
CA ILE A 51 -4.08 5.38 16.07
C ILE A 51 -3.58 4.55 14.88
N LEU A 52 -3.62 5.10 13.66
CA LEU A 52 -3.10 4.41 12.46
C LEU A 52 -1.61 4.13 12.59
N PHE A 53 -0.82 5.05 13.14
CA PHE A 53 0.60 4.82 13.38
C PHE A 53 0.85 3.59 14.27
N ILE A 54 0.15 3.49 15.42
CA ILE A 54 0.29 2.33 16.33
C ILE A 54 -0.14 1.04 15.63
N VAL A 55 -1.27 1.07 14.91
CA VAL A 55 -1.78 -0.09 14.16
C VAL A 55 -0.77 -0.55 13.12
N PHE A 56 -0.24 0.35 12.29
CA PHE A 56 0.74 -0.01 11.25
C PHE A 56 2.10 -0.42 11.83
N LEU A 57 2.47 0.09 13.00
CA LEU A 57 3.66 -0.35 13.72
C LEU A 57 3.48 -1.80 14.19
N ILE A 58 2.32 -2.16 14.75
CA ILE A 58 2.00 -3.55 15.10
C ILE A 58 2.02 -4.43 13.85
N PHE A 59 1.43 -3.99 12.74
CA PHE A 59 1.51 -4.72 11.47
C PHE A 59 2.95 -4.92 11.02
N LEU A 60 3.83 -3.92 11.16
CA LEU A 60 5.25 -4.04 10.82
C LEU A 60 5.95 -5.15 11.63
N ILE A 61 5.66 -5.25 12.93
CA ILE A 61 6.13 -6.37 13.78
C ILE A 61 5.51 -7.70 13.35
N LEU A 62 4.28 -7.70 12.85
CA LEU A 62 3.57 -8.90 12.40
C LEU A 62 4.01 -9.39 11.01
N VAL A 63 4.61 -8.52 10.18
CA VAL A 63 5.15 -8.85 8.85
C VAL A 63 6.08 -10.06 8.87
N PRO A 64 7.08 -10.20 9.76
CA PRO A 64 7.93 -11.39 9.77
C PRO A 64 7.20 -12.69 10.18
N PHE A 65 6.04 -12.60 10.85
CA PHE A 65 5.26 -13.77 11.26
C PHE A 65 4.25 -14.22 10.20
N ILE A 66 3.54 -13.27 9.57
CA ILE A 66 2.49 -13.53 8.56
C ILE A 66 3.00 -13.34 7.12
N GLY A 67 4.07 -12.57 6.92
CA GLY A 67 4.58 -12.20 5.60
C GLY A 67 5.28 -13.35 4.89
N THR A 68 4.97 -13.47 3.60
CA THR A 68 5.56 -14.46 2.71
C THR A 68 7.05 -14.15 2.47
N GLU A 69 7.90 -15.16 2.55
CA GLU A 69 9.31 -15.02 2.19
C GLU A 69 9.45 -14.92 0.68
N VAL A 70 9.96 -13.79 0.22
CA VAL A 70 10.32 -13.61 -1.19
C VAL A 70 11.80 -13.28 -1.22
N LYS A 71 12.61 -14.21 -1.76
CA LYS A 71 14.08 -14.07 -1.92
C LYS A 71 14.83 -13.79 -0.60
N GLY A 72 14.48 -14.50 0.49
CA GLY A 72 15.22 -14.44 1.77
C GLY A 72 14.95 -13.20 2.64
N SER A 73 13.97 -12.35 2.28
CA SER A 73 13.56 -11.21 3.09
C SER A 73 12.04 -11.08 3.17
N LYS A 74 11.47 -11.28 4.36
CA LYS A 74 10.04 -11.04 4.65
C LYS A 74 9.76 -9.53 4.74
N ARG A 75 9.57 -8.87 3.59
CA ARG A 75 9.24 -7.43 3.53
C ARG A 75 7.85 -7.16 2.96
N TRP A 76 7.26 -8.15 2.30
CA TRP A 76 6.01 -8.04 1.59
C TRP A 76 5.01 -8.99 2.24
N ILE A 77 3.80 -8.50 2.44
CA ILE A 77 2.67 -9.36 2.74
C ILE A 77 2.03 -9.65 1.37
N ASP A 78 2.26 -10.83 0.81
CA ASP A 78 1.50 -11.26 -0.36
C ASP A 78 0.08 -11.59 0.11
N LEU A 79 -0.86 -10.66 -0.10
CA LEU A 79 -2.28 -11.00 -0.02
C LEU A 79 -2.63 -11.94 -1.18
N MET A 80 -3.60 -12.82 -0.92
CA MET A 80 -4.06 -14.00 -1.69
C MET A 80 -4.41 -13.79 -3.18
N PHE A 81 -4.15 -12.60 -3.75
CA PHE A 81 -4.52 -12.19 -5.11
C PHE A 81 -3.46 -11.30 -5.78
N SER A 82 -2.17 -11.64 -5.62
CA SER A 82 -1.04 -10.90 -6.22
C SER A 82 -0.90 -9.44 -5.75
N LEU A 83 -1.63 -9.02 -4.71
CA LEU A 83 -1.44 -7.74 -4.06
C LEU A 83 -0.31 -7.87 -3.05
N ARG A 84 0.81 -7.24 -3.38
CA ARG A 84 1.94 -7.15 -2.46
C ARG A 84 1.75 -5.89 -1.65
N PHE A 85 1.48 -6.04 -0.37
CA PHE A 85 1.26 -4.93 0.54
C PHE A 85 2.49 -4.73 1.41
N GLN A 86 2.99 -3.50 1.46
CA GLN A 86 4.17 -3.15 2.26
C GLN A 86 3.77 -2.19 3.39
N PRO A 87 3.63 -2.69 4.64
CA PRO A 87 3.13 -1.86 5.75
C PRO A 87 3.96 -0.60 6.04
N ILE A 88 5.28 -0.63 5.80
CA ILE A 88 6.15 0.54 6.00
C ILE A 88 5.84 1.70 5.05
N GLU A 89 5.31 1.44 3.85
CA GLU A 89 4.94 2.52 2.93
C GLU A 89 3.82 3.38 3.50
N ILE A 90 2.89 2.75 4.20
CA ILE A 90 1.75 3.41 4.82
C ILE A 90 2.15 4.03 6.15
N LEU A 91 3.08 3.43 6.89
CA LEU A 91 3.58 4.01 8.15
C LEU A 91 4.30 5.36 7.95
N LYS A 92 5.04 5.54 6.84
CA LYS A 92 5.81 6.76 6.53
C LYS A 92 5.02 8.07 6.64
N PRO A 93 3.89 8.27 5.93
CA PRO A 93 3.13 9.52 6.04
C PRO A 93 2.59 9.76 7.45
N PHE A 94 2.15 8.72 8.16
CA PHE A 94 1.67 8.87 9.55
C PHE A 94 2.78 9.21 10.53
N PHE A 95 4.00 8.72 10.30
CA PHE A 95 5.17 9.07 11.10
C PHE A 95 5.50 10.57 10.99
N ILE A 96 5.42 11.13 9.78
CA ILE A 96 5.62 12.57 9.55
C ILE A 96 4.57 13.39 10.31
N ILE A 97 3.29 12.99 10.22
CA ILE A 97 2.20 13.68 10.94
C ILE A 97 2.38 13.58 12.46
N MET A 98 2.88 12.44 12.96
CA MET A 98 3.14 12.24 14.39
C MET A 98 4.25 13.16 14.88
N ILE A 99 5.37 13.27 14.15
CA ILE A 99 6.46 14.20 14.48
C ILE A 99 5.94 15.64 14.45
N ALA A 100 5.19 16.01 13.42
CA ALA A 100 4.61 17.35 13.29
C ALA A 100 3.61 17.71 14.40
N SER A 101 3.00 16.71 15.04
CA SER A 101 2.12 16.93 16.20
C SER A 101 2.88 17.03 17.53
N LEU A 102 4.12 16.55 17.58
CA LEU A 102 4.96 16.55 18.78
C LEU A 102 5.79 17.84 18.89
N LEU A 103 6.21 18.38 17.74
CA LEU A 103 6.93 19.66 17.61
C LEU A 103 5.98 20.85 17.84
#